data_AF-A0A6L5HH96-F1
#
_entry.id   AF-A0A6L5HH96-F1
#
_cell.length_a   1.000
_cell.length_b   1.000
_cell.length_c   1.000
_cell.angle_alpha   90.00
_cell.angle_beta   90.00
_cell.angle_gamma   90.00
#
_symmetry.space_group_name_H-M   'P 1'
#
loop_
_entity.id
_entity.type
_entity.pdbx_description
1 polymer ?
#
loop_
_entity_poly.entity_id
_entity_poly.type
_entity_poly.pdbx_seq_one_letter_code
_entity_poly.pdbx_strand_id
1 'polypeptide(L)'
;MINNDNQRGFLSLDMAIGLMVLTIVITLATLWQFKQMDAQDYRIAADQQKTIAQAQVNYLKDNFATVLANATPTVPVQITVPMLINTHYLPAGFSATNVFGQTIVGLARKPNPNQLEVIVITTGGQPIPEMGIRAIAEHLGGPGGFISKTDPSVVQGVRGGWQVALSNYAIAPGPGHTASALFLMDGTLANDYLYRNAVPGRPELNTMNTDLGMSGNNINDAGTITAAGNVSSAAELSGATATISGETYTGGWFRTRGDTGWYSEKWGGGIYQTDPDWVRIYNDKGLSTNGPLVGGQITSLATITATGRLSTGEYVSIGGLAVEGTACGDHTLMAKNAIGVALSCQSGVWRSGGGSKVLTGFISHNQQIPLPSGSTAGQCTWSASDAANPHPAPRPDYAGGNYAYADSNRVVTCGFYDYGTFIAGGVCSYVIACN
;
A
#
# COMPACT_ATOMS: atom_id res chain seq x y z
N MET A 1 -55.65 -123.72 15.35
CA MET A 1 -54.26 -123.51 14.88
C MET A 1 -54.21 -122.17 14.15
N ILE A 2 -53.08 -121.46 14.24
CA ILE A 2 -52.71 -120.20 13.57
C ILE A 2 -53.26 -118.94 14.27
N ASN A 3 -52.50 -117.89 14.60
CA ASN A 3 -51.08 -117.66 14.93
C ASN A 3 -51.08 -116.29 15.66
N ASN A 4 -50.39 -116.15 16.79
CA ASN A 4 -50.34 -114.91 17.56
C ASN A 4 -49.07 -114.16 17.13
N ASP A 5 -49.17 -113.30 16.12
CA ASP A 5 -48.02 -112.51 15.65
C ASP A 5 -47.88 -111.20 16.43
N ASN A 6 -46.74 -111.12 17.13
CA ASN A 6 -46.26 -110.02 17.94
C ASN A 6 -46.38 -108.65 17.25
N GLN A 7 -47.17 -107.74 17.81
CA GLN A 7 -46.97 -106.29 17.63
C GLN A 7 -45.72 -105.87 18.42
N ARG A 8 -44.55 -105.97 17.80
CA ARG A 8 -43.31 -105.38 18.30
C ARG A 8 -43.06 -104.03 17.60
N GLY A 9 -43.26 -102.96 18.37
CA GLY A 9 -42.60 -101.65 18.31
C GLY A 9 -42.20 -101.06 16.95
N PHE A 10 -43.08 -100.26 16.35
CA PHE A 10 -42.75 -99.32 15.27
C PHE A 10 -42.65 -97.85 15.74
N LEU A 11 -42.79 -97.59 17.05
CA LEU A 11 -42.71 -96.23 17.61
C LEU A 11 -41.32 -95.89 18.18
N SER A 12 -40.43 -96.86 18.41
CA SER A 12 -39.12 -96.61 19.05
C SER A 12 -37.98 -96.34 18.06
N LEU A 13 -38.00 -96.95 16.87
CA LEU A 13 -36.91 -96.81 15.89
C LEU A 13 -37.01 -95.50 15.09
N ASP A 14 -38.20 -95.14 14.61
CA ASP A 14 -38.40 -93.91 13.83
C ASP A 14 -38.30 -92.63 14.68
N MET A 15 -38.72 -92.65 15.95
CA MET A 15 -38.45 -91.55 16.90
C MET A 15 -36.95 -91.45 17.23
N ALA A 16 -36.24 -92.58 17.35
CA ALA A 16 -34.79 -92.55 17.60
C ALA A 16 -34.01 -92.02 16.39
N ILE A 17 -34.38 -92.41 15.17
CA ILE A 17 -33.79 -91.90 13.92
C ILE A 17 -34.16 -90.41 13.74
N GLY A 18 -35.40 -90.02 14.00
CA GLY A 18 -35.84 -88.62 13.94
C GLY A 18 -35.09 -87.72 14.94
N LEU A 19 -34.85 -88.20 16.17
CA LEU A 19 -34.02 -87.49 17.16
C LEU A 19 -32.54 -87.46 16.78
N MET A 20 -32.00 -88.53 16.18
CA MET A 20 -30.62 -88.53 15.66
C MET A 20 -30.45 -87.53 14.50
N VAL A 21 -31.38 -87.49 13.55
CA VAL A 21 -31.34 -86.53 12.44
C VAL A 21 -31.55 -85.11 12.97
N LEU A 22 -32.47 -84.90 13.90
CA LEU A 22 -32.72 -83.59 14.50
C LEU A 22 -31.49 -83.08 15.29
N THR A 23 -30.83 -83.94 16.07
CA THR A 23 -29.60 -83.57 16.79
C THR A 23 -28.46 -83.25 15.82
N ILE A 24 -28.31 -83.98 14.71
CA ILE A 24 -27.34 -83.66 13.65
C ILE A 24 -27.66 -82.31 13.01
N VAL A 25 -28.93 -82.05 12.66
CA VAL A 25 -29.36 -80.78 12.04
C VAL A 25 -29.18 -79.61 13.01
N ILE A 26 -29.54 -79.76 14.29
CA ILE A 26 -29.31 -78.73 15.30
C ILE A 26 -27.81 -78.48 15.48
N THR A 27 -26.97 -79.52 15.50
CA THR A 27 -25.51 -79.38 15.61
C THR A 27 -24.93 -78.67 14.38
N LEU A 28 -25.41 -78.99 13.18
CA LEU A 28 -24.99 -78.29 11.96
C LEU A 28 -25.48 -76.84 11.93
N ALA A 29 -26.70 -76.58 12.41
CA ALA A 29 -27.28 -75.24 12.50
C ALA A 29 -26.57 -74.37 13.54
N THR A 30 -26.21 -74.91 14.70
CA THR A 30 -25.43 -74.18 15.72
C THR A 30 -24.01 -73.94 15.21
N LEU A 31 -23.36 -74.92 14.57
CA LEU A 31 -22.06 -74.72 13.92
C LEU A 31 -22.10 -73.65 12.81
N TRP A 32 -23.20 -73.56 12.06
CA TRP A 32 -23.41 -72.53 11.05
C TRP A 32 -23.65 -71.16 11.69
N GLN A 33 -24.47 -71.07 12.75
CA GLN A 33 -24.68 -69.84 13.51
C GLN A 33 -23.39 -69.33 14.15
N PHE A 34 -22.59 -70.20 14.78
CA PHE A 34 -21.30 -69.83 15.34
C PHE A 34 -20.34 -69.32 14.26
N LYS A 35 -20.25 -69.98 13.11
CA LYS A 35 -19.44 -69.49 11.98
C LYS A 35 -19.93 -68.15 11.42
N GLN A 36 -21.23 -67.92 11.42
CA GLN A 36 -21.81 -66.66 10.95
C GLN A 36 -21.57 -65.52 11.95
N MET A 37 -21.60 -65.81 13.25
CA MET A 37 -21.26 -64.87 14.32
C MET A 37 -19.77 -64.51 14.27
N ASP A 38 -18.87 -65.51 14.13
CA ASP A 38 -17.42 -65.28 14.00
C ASP A 38 -17.10 -64.33 12.83
N ALA A 39 -17.76 -64.53 11.67
CA ALA A 39 -17.58 -63.66 10.51
C ALA A 39 -18.02 -62.21 10.76
N GLN A 40 -19.07 -62.01 11.56
CA GLN A 40 -19.50 -60.66 11.97
C GLN A 40 -18.50 -60.03 12.93
N ASP A 41 -18.02 -60.77 13.92
CA ASP A 41 -17.01 -60.29 14.87
C ASP A 41 -15.71 -59.89 14.16
N TYR A 42 -15.29 -60.64 13.15
CA TYR A 42 -14.15 -60.28 12.30
C TYR A 42 -14.40 -58.98 11.52
N ARG A 43 -15.59 -58.79 10.95
CA ARG A 43 -15.90 -57.54 10.24
C ARG A 43 -15.95 -56.34 11.19
N ILE A 44 -16.55 -56.50 12.38
CA ILE A 44 -16.61 -55.45 13.40
C ILE A 44 -15.20 -55.08 13.88
N ALA A 45 -14.35 -56.07 14.15
CA ALA A 45 -12.96 -55.83 14.52
C ALA A 45 -12.19 -55.08 13.41
N ALA A 46 -12.42 -55.43 12.14
CA ALA A 46 -11.83 -54.73 11.00
C ALA A 46 -12.31 -53.28 10.90
N ASP A 47 -13.63 -53.02 11.00
CA ASP A 47 -14.19 -51.68 10.91
C ASP A 47 -13.70 -50.77 12.05
N GLN A 48 -13.58 -51.32 13.26
CA GLN A 48 -13.01 -50.60 14.40
C GLN A 48 -11.53 -50.26 14.18
N GLN A 49 -10.72 -51.23 13.73
CA GLN A 49 -9.31 -51.00 13.44
C GLN A 49 -9.12 -50.01 12.27
N LYS A 50 -10.00 -50.03 11.26
CA LYS A 50 -10.02 -49.06 10.16
C LYS A 50 -10.31 -47.65 10.66
N THR A 51 -11.30 -47.50 11.53
CA THR A 51 -11.65 -46.19 12.13
C THR A 51 -10.49 -45.62 12.95
N ILE A 52 -9.85 -46.44 13.79
CA ILE A 52 -8.67 -46.01 14.57
C ILE A 52 -7.50 -45.70 13.64
N ALA A 53 -7.26 -46.51 12.61
CA ALA A 53 -6.20 -46.25 11.66
C ALA A 53 -6.38 -44.92 10.91
N GLN A 54 -7.61 -44.57 10.52
CA GLN A 54 -7.93 -43.27 9.93
C GLN A 54 -7.70 -42.12 10.90
N ALA A 55 -8.11 -42.26 12.16
CA ALA A 55 -7.85 -41.25 13.19
C ALA A 55 -6.34 -41.07 13.42
N GLN A 56 -5.55 -42.15 13.40
CA GLN A 56 -4.09 -42.07 13.48
C GLN A 56 -3.49 -41.35 12.27
N VAL A 57 -3.98 -41.59 11.06
CA VAL A 57 -3.54 -40.83 9.87
C VAL A 57 -3.74 -39.33 10.08
N ASN A 58 -4.90 -38.91 10.56
CA ASN A 58 -5.18 -37.49 10.80
C ASN A 58 -4.28 -36.91 11.91
N TYR A 59 -4.11 -37.63 13.02
CA TYR A 59 -3.19 -37.23 14.08
C TYR A 59 -1.75 -37.07 13.56
N LEU A 60 -1.28 -38.03 12.77
CA LEU A 60 0.06 -38.04 12.20
C LEU A 60 0.27 -36.93 11.17
N LYS A 61 -0.77 -36.54 10.42
CA LYS A 61 -0.72 -35.40 9.49
C LYS A 61 -0.44 -34.10 10.24
N ASP A 62 -1.18 -33.84 11.31
CA ASP A 62 -1.08 -32.58 12.05
C ASP A 62 0.14 -32.55 12.99
N ASN A 63 0.59 -33.72 13.46
CA ASN A 63 1.69 -33.85 14.43
C ASN A 63 2.96 -34.45 13.82
N PHE A 64 3.10 -34.41 12.48
CA PHE A 64 4.17 -35.08 11.75
C PHE A 64 5.56 -34.70 12.28
N ALA A 65 5.84 -33.40 12.43
CA ALA A 65 7.13 -32.90 12.88
C ALA A 65 7.47 -33.39 14.31
N THR A 66 6.50 -33.37 15.22
CA THR A 66 6.67 -33.83 16.60
C THR A 66 6.95 -35.33 16.65
N VAL A 67 6.20 -36.13 15.90
CA VAL A 67 6.39 -37.59 15.85
C VAL A 67 7.73 -37.93 15.18
N LEU A 68 8.07 -37.25 14.07
CA LEU A 68 9.34 -37.43 13.34
C LEU A 68 10.57 -37.06 14.19
N ALA A 69 10.46 -36.08 15.09
CA ALA A 69 11.54 -35.70 15.99
C ALA A 69 11.80 -36.74 17.10
N ASN A 70 10.76 -37.47 17.51
CA ASN A 70 10.83 -38.43 18.62
C ASN A 70 10.95 -39.90 18.18
N ALA A 71 10.69 -40.20 16.90
CA ALA A 71 10.83 -41.55 16.34
C ALA A 71 12.26 -41.82 15.86
N THR A 72 12.71 -43.07 16.05
CA THR A 72 13.97 -43.58 15.48
C THR A 72 13.70 -44.78 14.57
N PRO A 73 14.71 -45.35 13.87
CA PRO A 73 14.51 -46.54 13.04
C PRO A 73 14.01 -47.78 13.80
N THR A 74 14.27 -47.86 15.11
CA THR A 74 14.00 -49.05 15.95
C THR A 74 13.21 -48.76 17.23
N VAL A 75 13.09 -47.50 17.64
CA VAL A 75 12.25 -47.06 18.77
C VAL A 75 11.10 -46.21 18.21
N PRO A 76 9.90 -46.80 18.06
CA PRO A 76 8.75 -46.07 17.53
C PRO A 76 8.10 -45.19 18.59
N VAL A 77 7.47 -44.11 18.14
CA VAL A 77 6.52 -43.33 18.95
C VAL A 77 5.19 -44.07 18.99
N GLN A 78 4.65 -44.25 20.19
CA GLN A 78 3.34 -44.87 20.39
C GLN A 78 2.21 -43.84 20.29
N ILE A 79 1.19 -44.16 19.49
CA ILE A 79 -0.03 -43.36 19.35
C ILE A 79 -1.18 -44.22 19.86
N THR A 80 -1.69 -43.88 21.05
CA THR A 80 -2.71 -44.67 21.74
C THR A 80 -4.11 -44.12 21.47
N VAL A 81 -5.14 -44.96 21.60
CA VAL A 81 -6.54 -44.51 21.47
C VAL A 81 -6.89 -43.38 22.46
N PRO A 82 -6.47 -43.41 23.75
CA PRO A 82 -6.63 -42.26 24.65
C PRO A 82 -5.99 -40.97 24.13
N MET A 83 -4.82 -41.05 23.48
CA MET A 83 -4.17 -39.88 22.87
C MET A 83 -5.05 -39.28 21.77
N LEU A 84 -5.61 -40.12 20.90
CA LEU A 84 -6.51 -39.69 19.81
C LEU A 84 -7.83 -39.10 20.33
N ILE A 85 -8.34 -39.57 21.47
CA ILE A 85 -9.52 -38.99 22.13
C ILE A 85 -9.18 -37.61 22.71
N ASN A 86 -8.07 -37.51 23.45
CA ASN A 86 -7.64 -36.26 24.08
C ASN A 86 -7.26 -35.17 23.06
N THR A 87 -6.88 -35.58 21.85
CA THR A 87 -6.56 -34.67 20.72
C THR A 87 -7.71 -34.52 19.73
N HIS A 88 -8.90 -35.03 20.06
CA HIS A 88 -10.13 -34.90 19.30
C HIS A 88 -10.15 -35.54 17.90
N TYR A 89 -9.24 -36.46 17.58
CA TYR A 89 -9.31 -37.30 16.37
C TYR A 89 -10.25 -38.50 16.53
N LEU A 90 -10.59 -38.87 17.77
CA LEU A 90 -11.66 -39.83 18.10
C LEU A 90 -12.65 -39.19 19.08
N PRO A 91 -13.96 -39.51 18.98
CA PRO A 91 -14.95 -39.05 19.94
C PRO A 91 -14.72 -39.69 21.32
N ALA A 92 -15.18 -39.00 22.37
CA ALA A 92 -15.17 -39.55 23.72
C ALA A 92 -15.97 -40.87 23.77
N GLY A 93 -15.42 -41.88 24.47
CA GLY A 93 -16.04 -43.20 24.62
C GLY A 93 -15.64 -44.25 23.58
N PHE A 94 -14.78 -43.93 22.60
CA PHE A 94 -14.26 -44.93 21.67
C PHE A 94 -13.38 -45.97 22.40
N SER A 95 -13.64 -47.27 22.18
CA SER A 95 -12.89 -48.34 22.87
C SER A 95 -11.50 -48.53 22.29
N ALA A 96 -10.51 -48.71 23.18
CA ALA A 96 -9.14 -49.07 22.81
C ALA A 96 -8.99 -50.56 22.45
N THR A 97 -9.95 -51.40 22.85
CA THR A 97 -9.93 -52.85 22.60
C THR A 97 -10.98 -53.26 21.59
N ASN A 98 -10.65 -54.25 20.77
CA ASN A 98 -11.61 -54.90 19.87
C ASN A 98 -12.47 -55.96 20.60
N VAL A 99 -13.39 -56.59 19.87
CA VAL A 99 -14.29 -57.63 20.40
C VAL A 99 -13.57 -58.86 20.98
N PHE A 100 -12.29 -59.07 20.62
CA PHE A 100 -11.43 -60.15 21.15
C PHE A 100 -10.59 -59.70 22.36
N GLY A 101 -10.82 -58.48 22.86
CA GLY A 101 -10.09 -57.90 23.98
C GLY A 101 -8.65 -57.46 23.64
N GLN A 102 -8.29 -57.41 22.35
CA GLN A 102 -6.95 -56.97 21.94
C GLN A 102 -6.92 -55.44 21.82
N THR A 103 -5.91 -54.80 22.42
CA THR A 103 -5.71 -53.35 22.41
C THR A 103 -5.09 -52.90 21.09
N ILE A 104 -5.67 -51.89 20.45
CA ILE A 104 -5.20 -51.31 19.19
C ILE A 104 -4.25 -50.15 19.48
N VAL A 105 -3.02 -50.20 18.97
CA VAL A 105 -1.99 -49.15 19.15
C VAL A 105 -1.29 -48.82 17.83
N GLY A 106 -1.01 -47.54 17.62
CA GLY A 106 -0.17 -47.06 16.53
C GLY A 106 1.30 -47.01 16.92
N LEU A 107 2.18 -47.47 16.04
CA LEU A 107 3.63 -47.40 16.24
C LEU A 107 4.26 -46.72 15.02
N ALA A 108 4.78 -45.52 15.21
CA ALA A 108 5.42 -44.73 14.16
C ALA A 108 6.94 -44.76 14.30
N ARG A 109 7.64 -45.27 13.29
CA ARG A 109 9.11 -45.30 13.25
C ARG A 109 9.65 -44.43 12.11
N LYS A 110 10.90 -44.02 12.23
CA LYS A 110 11.60 -43.17 11.25
C LYS A 110 12.73 -43.97 10.59
N PRO A 111 12.46 -44.74 9.52
CA PRO A 111 13.50 -45.52 8.85
C PRO A 111 14.49 -44.64 8.06
N ASN A 112 14.01 -43.53 7.48
CA ASN A 112 14.76 -42.57 6.68
C ASN A 112 14.50 -41.14 7.16
N PRO A 113 15.37 -40.16 6.82
CA PRO A 113 15.06 -38.74 7.01
C PRO A 113 13.72 -38.37 6.37
N ASN A 114 12.88 -37.62 7.09
CA ASN A 114 11.57 -37.13 6.64
C ASN A 114 10.55 -38.20 6.20
N GLN A 115 10.70 -39.44 6.66
CA GLN A 115 9.75 -40.52 6.39
C GLN A 115 9.28 -41.17 7.69
N LEU A 116 7.97 -41.36 7.83
CA LEU A 116 7.38 -42.17 8.89
C LEU A 116 6.75 -43.43 8.30
N GLU A 117 7.16 -44.57 8.84
CA GLU A 117 6.46 -45.84 8.64
C GLU A 117 5.66 -46.16 9.88
N VAL A 118 4.34 -46.27 9.73
CA VAL A 118 3.45 -46.50 10.87
C VAL A 118 2.72 -47.81 10.70
N ILE A 119 2.61 -48.59 11.78
CA ILE A 119 1.71 -49.74 11.84
C ILE A 119 0.70 -49.55 12.96
N VAL A 120 -0.56 -49.87 12.67
CA VAL A 120 -1.63 -49.94 13.67
C VAL A 120 -1.84 -51.39 14.01
N ILE A 121 -1.42 -51.83 15.19
CA ILE A 121 -1.32 -53.25 15.56
C ILE A 121 -2.17 -53.56 16.79
N THR A 122 -2.72 -54.77 16.86
CA THR A 122 -3.40 -55.26 18.07
C THR A 122 -2.43 -55.97 19.01
N THR A 123 -2.67 -55.87 20.32
CA THR A 123 -1.82 -56.44 21.37
C THR A 123 -2.64 -56.97 22.54
N GLY A 124 -2.17 -58.04 23.20
CA GLY A 124 -2.87 -58.65 24.34
C GLY A 124 -4.22 -59.27 23.92
N GLY A 125 -5.07 -59.57 24.90
CA GLY A 125 -6.38 -60.19 24.61
C GLY A 125 -6.29 -61.65 24.15
N GLN A 126 -7.36 -62.15 23.54
CA GLN A 126 -7.42 -63.53 23.06
C GLN A 126 -6.81 -63.66 21.65
N PRO A 127 -5.94 -64.64 21.38
CA PRO A 127 -5.42 -64.89 20.04
C PRO A 127 -6.55 -65.29 19.08
N ILE A 128 -6.69 -64.56 17.98
CA ILE A 128 -7.71 -64.84 16.96
C ILE A 128 -7.22 -66.02 16.09
N PRO A 129 -8.10 -66.98 15.72
CA PRO A 129 -7.73 -68.10 14.86
C PRO A 129 -7.15 -67.66 13.50
N GLU A 130 -6.29 -68.48 12.90
CA GLU A 130 -5.57 -68.15 11.66
C GLU A 130 -6.49 -67.71 10.50
N MET A 131 -7.63 -68.38 10.33
CA MET A 131 -8.63 -67.97 9.32
C MET A 131 -9.29 -66.63 9.65
N GLY A 132 -9.50 -66.35 10.93
CA GLY A 132 -10.11 -65.11 11.41
C GLY A 132 -9.22 -63.90 11.22
N ILE A 133 -7.94 -63.97 11.61
CA ILE A 133 -6.99 -62.85 11.39
C ILE A 133 -6.82 -62.53 9.91
N ARG A 134 -6.85 -63.54 9.04
CA ARG A 134 -6.79 -63.34 7.58
C ARG A 134 -8.05 -62.68 7.06
N ALA A 135 -9.23 -63.08 7.53
CA ALA A 135 -10.50 -62.43 7.19
C ALA A 135 -10.55 -60.96 7.65
N ILE A 136 -10.10 -60.66 8.87
CA ILE A 136 -10.00 -59.28 9.37
C ILE A 136 -9.06 -58.46 8.48
N ALA A 137 -7.87 -58.99 8.19
CA ALA A 137 -6.91 -58.33 7.30
C ALA A 137 -7.52 -58.07 5.91
N GLU A 138 -8.24 -59.03 5.34
CA GLU A 138 -8.95 -58.86 4.05
C GLU A 138 -10.00 -57.75 4.11
N HIS A 139 -10.76 -57.63 5.20
CA HIS A 139 -11.73 -56.56 5.40
C HIS A 139 -11.08 -55.17 5.57
N LEU A 140 -9.85 -55.11 6.10
CA LEU A 140 -9.05 -53.88 6.15
C LEU A 140 -8.56 -53.44 4.76
N GLY A 141 -8.55 -54.33 3.77
CA GLY A 141 -8.15 -54.08 2.39
C GLY A 141 -6.63 -54.09 2.19
N GLY A 142 -6.13 -53.36 1.19
CA GLY A 142 -4.70 -53.30 0.83
C GLY A 142 -3.70 -53.06 1.98
N PRO A 143 -3.98 -52.16 2.96
CA PRO A 143 -3.07 -51.95 4.09
C PRO A 143 -3.24 -52.99 5.20
N GLY A 144 -4.22 -53.89 5.13
CA GLY A 144 -4.47 -54.91 6.14
C GLY A 144 -3.35 -55.94 6.24
N GLY A 145 -3.08 -56.39 7.46
CA GLY A 145 -2.09 -57.43 7.76
C GLY A 145 -2.40 -58.19 9.05
N PHE A 146 -1.64 -59.25 9.29
CA PHE A 146 -1.84 -60.17 10.42
C PHE A 146 -0.53 -60.86 10.83
N ILE A 147 -0.50 -61.40 12.05
CA ILE A 147 0.62 -62.20 12.58
C ILE A 147 0.21 -63.66 12.58
N SER A 148 0.78 -64.43 11.64
CA SER A 148 0.45 -65.85 11.46
C SER A 148 1.04 -66.71 12.58
N LYS A 149 0.40 -67.84 12.89
CA LYS A 149 1.00 -68.89 13.72
C LYS A 149 2.27 -69.48 13.10
N THR A 150 2.40 -69.43 11.77
CA THR A 150 3.52 -70.02 11.03
C THR A 150 4.78 -69.15 11.01
N ASP A 151 4.62 -67.83 11.12
CA ASP A 151 5.71 -66.87 11.24
C ASP A 151 5.29 -65.75 12.21
N PRO A 152 5.50 -65.95 13.52
CA PRO A 152 5.07 -64.99 14.53
C PRO A 152 6.01 -63.78 14.67
N SER A 153 7.09 -63.72 13.87
CA SER A 153 8.12 -62.67 13.97
C SER A 153 7.86 -61.45 13.07
N VAL A 154 6.87 -61.57 12.18
CA VAL A 154 6.54 -60.58 11.16
C VAL A 154 5.05 -60.31 11.11
N VAL A 155 4.69 -59.14 10.61
CA VAL A 155 3.34 -58.88 10.11
C VAL A 155 3.33 -59.19 8.62
N GLN A 156 2.34 -59.98 8.18
CA GLN A 156 2.10 -60.31 6.78
C GLN A 156 0.90 -59.52 6.27
N GLY A 157 1.07 -58.79 5.17
CA GLY A 157 -0.03 -58.14 4.47
C GLY A 157 -0.95 -59.15 3.79
N VAL A 158 -2.19 -58.74 3.52
CA VAL A 158 -3.17 -59.57 2.78
C VAL A 158 -2.55 -60.09 1.48
N ARG A 159 -2.67 -61.42 1.25
CA ARG A 159 -2.12 -62.13 0.07
C ARG A 159 -0.63 -61.88 -0.21
N GLY A 160 0.16 -61.54 0.81
CA GLY A 160 1.60 -61.30 0.68
C GLY A 160 1.96 -59.97 0.04
N GLY A 161 1.04 -58.99 0.02
CA GLY A 161 1.28 -57.68 -0.61
C GLY A 161 2.39 -56.86 0.04
N TRP A 162 2.69 -57.10 1.31
CA TRP A 162 3.81 -56.50 2.04
C TRP A 162 4.15 -57.36 3.27
N GLN A 163 5.33 -57.15 3.84
CA GLN A 163 5.76 -57.82 5.06
C GLN A 163 6.67 -56.88 5.86
N VAL A 164 6.54 -56.86 7.18
CA VAL A 164 7.44 -56.10 8.04
C VAL A 164 7.79 -56.89 9.30
N ALA A 165 9.05 -56.81 9.72
CA ALA A 165 9.50 -57.45 10.95
C ALA A 165 8.95 -56.71 12.18
N LEU A 166 8.42 -57.44 13.16
CA LEU A 166 7.91 -56.83 14.40
C LEU A 166 9.03 -56.21 15.24
N SER A 167 10.26 -56.72 15.11
CA SER A 167 11.47 -56.16 15.73
C SER A 167 11.73 -54.70 15.33
N ASN A 168 11.28 -54.29 14.14
CA ASN A 168 11.40 -52.90 13.67
C ASN A 168 10.60 -51.90 14.52
N TYR A 169 9.60 -52.39 15.23
CA TYR A 169 8.69 -51.61 16.06
C TYR A 169 8.83 -51.94 17.55
N ALA A 170 9.89 -52.65 17.94
CA ALA A 170 10.17 -53.06 19.32
C ALA A 170 8.95 -53.70 20.02
N ILE A 171 8.19 -54.52 19.30
CA ILE A 171 6.96 -55.14 19.79
C ILE A 171 6.89 -56.64 19.46
N ALA A 172 6.21 -57.42 20.30
CA ALA A 172 6.02 -58.85 20.09
C ALA A 172 4.61 -59.29 20.58
N PRO A 173 3.54 -59.01 19.82
CA PRO A 173 2.18 -59.39 20.22
C PRO A 173 1.96 -60.92 20.23
N GLY A 174 2.73 -61.65 19.43
CA GLY A 174 2.53 -63.08 19.18
C GLY A 174 1.46 -63.34 18.11
N PRO A 175 1.27 -64.60 17.70
CA PRO A 175 0.32 -64.95 16.64
C PRO A 175 -1.13 -64.63 17.03
N GLY A 176 -2.00 -64.46 16.03
CA GLY A 176 -3.42 -64.18 16.27
C GLY A 176 -3.77 -62.71 16.46
N HIS A 177 -2.88 -61.80 16.04
CA HIS A 177 -3.08 -60.35 16.06
C HIS A 177 -3.13 -59.76 14.66
N THR A 178 -3.76 -58.60 14.52
CA THR A 178 -3.99 -57.92 13.24
C THR A 178 -3.21 -56.61 13.20
N ALA A 179 -2.98 -56.11 11.99
CA ALA A 179 -2.23 -54.90 11.74
C ALA A 179 -2.79 -54.13 10.53
N SER A 180 -2.56 -52.82 10.49
CA SER A 180 -2.77 -51.98 9.31
C SER A 180 -1.51 -51.17 9.05
N ALA A 181 -0.93 -51.27 7.86
CA ALA A 181 0.20 -50.44 7.47
C ALA A 181 -0.27 -49.05 7.02
N LEU A 182 0.34 -48.02 7.58
CA LEU A 182 0.14 -46.62 7.24
C LEU A 182 1.49 -46.07 6.78
N PHE A 183 1.66 -45.92 5.47
CA PHE A 183 2.85 -45.34 4.88
C PHE A 183 2.63 -43.84 4.70
N LEU A 184 3.33 -42.99 5.48
CA LEU A 184 3.28 -41.55 5.33
C LEU A 184 4.63 -41.03 4.83
N MET A 185 4.63 -40.53 3.60
CA MET A 185 5.76 -39.81 2.99
C MET A 185 5.44 -38.32 2.93
N ASP A 186 6.46 -37.47 3.04
CA ASP A 186 6.36 -36.01 3.02
C ASP A 186 5.46 -35.50 1.86
N GLY A 187 5.60 -36.06 0.66
CA GLY A 187 4.80 -35.71 -0.53
C GLY A 187 3.34 -36.16 -0.52
N THR A 188 2.91 -36.99 0.44
CA THR A 188 1.50 -37.45 0.59
C THR A 188 0.73 -36.70 1.69
N LEU A 189 1.40 -35.81 2.41
CA LEU A 189 0.81 -34.94 3.45
C LEU A 189 0.20 -33.66 2.88
N ALA A 190 0.55 -33.29 1.65
CA ALA A 190 -0.07 -32.19 0.92
C ALA A 190 -1.50 -32.59 0.49
N ASN A 191 -2.46 -32.43 1.39
CA ASN A 191 -3.88 -32.42 1.02
C ASN A 191 -4.14 -31.12 0.22
N ASP A 192 -4.01 -31.23 -1.10
CA ASP A 192 -3.93 -30.15 -2.08
C ASP A 192 -5.26 -29.41 -2.37
N TYR A 193 -6.19 -29.39 -1.42
CA TYR A 193 -7.51 -28.80 -1.65
C TYR A 193 -7.81 -27.68 -0.66
N LEU A 194 -7.74 -26.45 -1.17
CA LEU A 194 -8.44 -25.33 -0.58
C LEU A 194 -9.95 -25.50 -0.83
N TYR A 195 -10.62 -26.25 0.04
CA TYR A 195 -12.07 -26.45 -0.02
C TYR A 195 -12.80 -25.17 0.39
N ARG A 196 -13.49 -24.52 -0.57
CA ARG A 196 -14.21 -23.25 -0.34
C ARG A 196 -15.68 -23.29 -0.76
N ASN A 197 -16.34 -24.41 -0.55
CA ASN A 197 -17.80 -24.40 -0.60
C ASN A 197 -18.32 -23.92 0.74
N ALA A 198 -19.25 -22.95 0.71
CA ALA A 198 -19.90 -22.48 1.92
C ALA A 198 -20.56 -23.66 2.64
N VAL A 199 -20.24 -23.83 3.92
CA VAL A 199 -20.94 -24.76 4.81
C VAL A 199 -21.92 -23.97 5.66
N PRO A 200 -23.24 -24.04 5.39
CA PRO A 200 -24.24 -23.26 6.11
C PRO A 200 -24.21 -23.53 7.61
N GLY A 201 -24.28 -22.45 8.42
CA GLY A 201 -24.29 -22.54 9.88
C GLY A 201 -22.95 -22.91 10.52
N ARG A 202 -21.87 -23.04 9.75
CA ARG A 202 -20.53 -23.45 10.22
C ARG A 202 -19.45 -22.42 9.80
N PRO A 203 -19.40 -21.23 10.43
CA PRO A 203 -18.47 -20.17 10.04
C PRO A 203 -16.99 -20.57 10.18
N GLU A 204 -16.66 -21.48 11.09
CA GLU A 204 -15.31 -22.01 11.29
C GLU A 204 -14.81 -22.82 10.09
N LEU A 205 -15.72 -23.40 9.29
CA LEU A 205 -15.39 -24.12 8.06
C LEU A 205 -15.29 -23.20 6.85
N ASN A 206 -15.69 -21.93 6.99
CA ASN A 206 -15.64 -20.91 5.95
C ASN A 206 -14.55 -19.86 6.22
N THR A 207 -13.71 -20.08 7.25
CA THR A 207 -12.71 -19.13 7.73
C THR A 207 -11.32 -19.75 7.70
N MET A 208 -10.31 -18.99 7.29
CA MET A 208 -8.90 -19.40 7.41
C MET A 208 -8.43 -19.16 8.85
N ASN A 209 -7.83 -20.17 9.50
CA ASN A 209 -7.32 -20.06 10.88
C ASN A 209 -5.81 -19.76 10.94
N THR A 210 -5.18 -19.57 9.78
CA THR A 210 -3.77 -19.22 9.62
C THR A 210 -3.57 -18.49 8.29
N ASP A 211 -2.35 -18.01 8.03
CA ASP A 211 -2.00 -17.29 6.81
C ASP A 211 -2.08 -18.21 5.59
N LEU A 212 -2.60 -17.69 4.47
CA LEU A 212 -2.61 -18.39 3.19
C LEU A 212 -1.47 -17.89 2.31
N GLY A 213 -0.38 -18.64 2.25
CA GLY A 213 0.72 -18.37 1.33
C GLY A 213 0.35 -18.73 -0.11
N MET A 214 0.53 -17.80 -1.04
CA MET A 214 0.26 -18.04 -2.47
C MET A 214 1.50 -18.41 -3.28
N SER A 215 2.71 -18.33 -2.70
CA SER A 215 3.99 -18.65 -3.38
C SER A 215 4.18 -17.95 -4.74
N GLY A 216 3.70 -16.71 -4.86
CA GLY A 216 3.76 -15.93 -6.11
C GLY A 216 2.62 -16.18 -7.10
N ASN A 217 1.64 -17.01 -6.75
CA ASN A 217 0.46 -17.26 -7.58
C ASN A 217 -0.59 -16.14 -7.44
N ASN A 218 -1.43 -16.01 -8.46
CA ASN A 218 -2.49 -15.01 -8.53
C ASN A 218 -3.75 -15.46 -7.79
N ILE A 219 -4.53 -14.48 -7.31
CA ILE A 219 -5.94 -14.65 -6.95
C ILE A 219 -6.75 -13.97 -8.06
N ASN A 220 -7.32 -14.74 -8.96
CA ASN A 220 -8.15 -14.21 -10.05
C ASN A 220 -9.60 -14.06 -9.58
N ASP A 221 -10.30 -13.05 -10.11
CA ASP A 221 -11.74 -12.82 -9.91
C ASP A 221 -12.21 -12.71 -8.45
N ALA A 222 -11.34 -12.18 -7.57
CA ALA A 222 -11.74 -11.82 -6.21
C ALA A 222 -12.73 -10.64 -6.26
N GLY A 223 -13.96 -10.85 -5.78
CA GLY A 223 -14.99 -9.80 -5.75
C GLY A 223 -14.64 -8.65 -4.79
N THR A 224 -14.42 -8.97 -3.51
CA THR A 224 -14.07 -7.98 -2.47
C THR A 224 -12.89 -8.50 -1.65
N ILE A 225 -11.90 -7.63 -1.42
CA ILE A 225 -10.79 -7.86 -0.50
C ILE A 225 -10.87 -6.81 0.60
N THR A 226 -11.26 -7.23 1.82
CA THR A 226 -11.27 -6.37 2.99
C THR A 226 -10.08 -6.72 3.88
N ALA A 227 -9.14 -5.80 4.02
CA ALA A 227 -7.97 -5.95 4.89
C ALA A 227 -8.08 -4.98 6.07
N ALA A 228 -7.89 -5.49 7.30
CA ALA A 228 -7.80 -4.65 8.50
C ALA A 228 -6.38 -4.09 8.72
N GLY A 229 -5.38 -4.72 8.10
CA GLY A 229 -3.98 -4.31 8.15
C GLY A 229 -3.48 -3.70 6.84
N ASN A 230 -2.19 -3.83 6.60
CA ASN A 230 -1.53 -3.23 5.45
C ASN A 230 -1.82 -4.01 4.15
N VAL A 231 -2.01 -3.28 3.05
CA VAL A 231 -1.95 -3.82 1.70
C VAL A 231 -0.63 -3.35 1.08
N SER A 232 0.29 -4.29 0.83
CA SER A 232 1.58 -4.01 0.22
C SER A 232 1.61 -4.57 -1.20
N SER A 233 1.95 -3.73 -2.18
CA SER A 233 2.19 -4.13 -3.57
C SER A 233 3.59 -3.70 -3.98
N ALA A 234 4.35 -4.61 -4.57
CA ALA A 234 5.69 -4.32 -5.08
C ALA A 234 5.69 -3.71 -6.48
N ALA A 235 4.54 -3.72 -7.16
CA ALA A 235 4.39 -3.23 -8.53
C ALA A 235 3.33 -2.14 -8.58
N GLU A 236 2.11 -2.48 -9.01
CA GLU A 236 1.03 -1.53 -9.23
C GLU A 236 -0.15 -1.82 -8.30
N LEU A 237 -0.87 -0.76 -7.93
CA LEU A 237 -2.19 -0.83 -7.32
C LEU A 237 -3.13 0.00 -8.21
N SER A 238 -4.05 -0.67 -8.90
CA SER A 238 -4.96 -0.04 -9.86
C SER A 238 -6.40 -0.18 -9.38
N GLY A 239 -7.15 0.91 -9.47
CA GLY A 239 -8.56 0.99 -9.10
C GLY A 239 -9.20 2.24 -9.70
N ALA A 240 -10.53 2.27 -9.76
CA ALA A 240 -11.26 3.42 -10.28
C ALA A 240 -11.20 4.63 -9.32
N THR A 241 -11.20 4.36 -8.01
CA THR A 241 -11.16 5.38 -6.96
C THR A 241 -10.28 4.91 -5.80
N ALA A 242 -9.66 5.87 -5.11
CA ALA A 242 -8.92 5.63 -3.87
C ALA A 242 -9.38 6.65 -2.83
N THR A 243 -9.80 6.15 -1.65
CA THR A 243 -10.16 6.98 -0.50
C THR A 243 -9.10 6.79 0.58
N ILE A 244 -8.25 7.81 0.77
CA ILE A 244 -7.15 7.78 1.74
C ILE A 244 -7.49 8.75 2.87
N SER A 245 -7.66 8.23 4.09
CA SER A 245 -7.96 9.04 5.27
C SER A 245 -6.73 9.73 5.87
N GLY A 246 -5.54 9.23 5.53
CA GLY A 246 -4.25 9.76 5.97
C GLY A 246 -3.48 10.48 4.86
N GLU A 247 -2.17 10.53 5.03
CA GLU A 247 -1.27 11.18 4.09
C GLU A 247 -0.91 10.27 2.92
N THR A 248 -0.57 10.88 1.78
CA THR A 248 -0.05 10.17 0.60
C THR A 248 1.39 10.58 0.36
N TYR A 249 2.30 9.63 0.46
CA TYR A 249 3.73 9.83 0.17
C TYR A 249 4.06 9.23 -1.19
N THR A 250 4.65 10.03 -2.07
CA THR A 250 5.02 9.60 -3.43
C THR A 250 6.47 9.98 -3.72
N GLY A 251 7.26 9.03 -4.25
CA GLY A 251 8.62 9.31 -4.71
C GLY A 251 8.70 9.94 -6.10
N GLY A 252 7.56 10.12 -6.78
CA GLY A 252 7.48 10.63 -8.15
C GLY A 252 6.33 11.62 -8.33
N TRP A 253 5.91 11.82 -9.58
CA TRP A 253 4.86 12.78 -9.93
C TRP A 253 3.47 12.34 -9.45
N PHE A 254 2.72 13.28 -8.86
CA PHE A 254 1.26 13.16 -8.80
C PHE A 254 0.69 13.50 -10.19
N ARG A 255 0.13 12.52 -10.87
CA ARG A 255 -0.29 12.65 -12.28
C ARG A 255 -1.80 12.55 -12.41
N THR A 256 -2.42 13.60 -12.95
CA THR A 256 -3.81 13.56 -13.42
C THR A 256 -3.84 13.24 -14.92
N ARG A 257 -4.81 12.42 -15.33
CA ARG A 257 -4.95 11.97 -16.74
C ARG A 257 -6.17 12.56 -17.46
N GLY A 258 -7.09 13.17 -16.71
CA GLY A 258 -8.24 13.89 -17.25
C GLY A 258 -8.14 15.38 -16.91
N ASP A 259 -9.22 16.10 -17.12
CA ASP A 259 -9.28 17.56 -17.04
C ASP A 259 -9.39 18.13 -15.61
N THR A 260 -9.10 17.28 -14.61
CA THR A 260 -9.20 17.60 -13.18
C THR A 260 -7.82 17.60 -12.52
N GLY A 261 -7.80 17.87 -11.22
CA GLY A 261 -6.55 17.95 -10.46
C GLY A 261 -6.76 17.68 -8.98
N TRP A 262 -6.05 18.45 -8.15
CA TRP A 262 -6.27 18.42 -6.72
C TRP A 262 -7.54 19.20 -6.37
N TYR A 263 -8.40 18.61 -5.55
CA TYR A 263 -9.64 19.22 -5.09
C TYR A 263 -9.77 19.07 -3.57
N SER A 264 -10.08 20.16 -2.89
CA SER A 264 -10.40 20.19 -1.47
C SER A 264 -11.91 20.20 -1.29
N GLU A 265 -12.49 19.05 -0.96
CA GLU A 265 -13.94 18.91 -0.76
C GLU A 265 -14.47 19.82 0.34
N LYS A 266 -13.78 19.88 1.48
CA LYS A 266 -14.17 20.73 2.63
C LYS A 266 -14.25 22.22 2.27
N TRP A 267 -13.30 22.71 1.47
CA TRP A 267 -13.18 24.13 1.17
C TRP A 267 -13.68 24.50 -0.21
N GLY A 268 -14.08 23.55 -1.06
CA GLY A 268 -14.53 23.80 -2.44
C GLY A 268 -13.49 24.55 -3.29
N GLY A 269 -12.20 24.28 -3.06
CA GLY A 269 -11.07 24.86 -3.80
C GLY A 269 -10.20 23.76 -4.42
N GLY A 270 -9.19 24.13 -5.19
CA GLY A 270 -8.42 23.15 -5.93
C GLY A 270 -7.44 23.74 -6.92
N ILE A 271 -6.67 22.88 -7.57
CA ILE A 271 -5.81 23.21 -8.71
C ILE A 271 -6.11 22.18 -9.80
N TYR A 272 -6.42 22.64 -11.00
CA TYR A 272 -6.85 21.77 -12.10
C TYR A 272 -6.41 22.34 -13.46
N GLN A 273 -6.56 21.56 -14.52
CA GLN A 273 -6.17 21.94 -15.88
C GLN A 273 -7.13 21.31 -16.89
N THR A 274 -7.76 22.15 -17.72
CA THR A 274 -8.77 21.76 -18.72
C THR A 274 -8.32 22.01 -20.17
N ASP A 275 -7.13 22.55 -20.37
CA ASP A 275 -6.53 22.83 -21.67
C ASP A 275 -5.00 22.71 -21.56
N PRO A 276 -4.25 22.66 -22.67
CA PRO A 276 -2.81 22.42 -22.61
C PRO A 276 -1.98 23.61 -22.10
N ASP A 277 -2.56 24.80 -21.99
CA ASP A 277 -1.82 26.05 -21.77
C ASP A 277 -1.83 26.49 -20.30
N TRP A 278 -2.93 26.24 -19.57
CA TRP A 278 -3.17 26.85 -18.26
C TRP A 278 -3.55 25.88 -17.14
N VAL A 279 -2.77 25.92 -16.06
CA VAL A 279 -3.19 25.45 -14.73
C VAL A 279 -4.00 26.54 -14.05
N ARG A 280 -5.11 26.16 -13.41
CA ARG A 280 -6.08 27.07 -12.80
C ARG A 280 -6.34 26.75 -11.35
N ILE A 281 -6.75 27.76 -10.59
CA ILE A 281 -7.31 27.58 -9.25
C ILE A 281 -8.82 27.36 -9.40
N TYR A 282 -9.33 26.28 -8.83
CA TYR A 282 -10.75 25.91 -8.91
C TYR A 282 -11.63 26.98 -8.25
N ASN A 283 -12.77 27.28 -8.88
CA ASN A 283 -13.72 28.33 -8.47
C ASN A 283 -13.10 29.74 -8.38
N ASP A 284 -12.08 30.05 -9.19
CA ASP A 284 -11.39 31.34 -9.20
C ASP A 284 -10.93 31.81 -7.82
N LYS A 285 -10.60 30.86 -6.93
CA LYS A 285 -10.09 31.18 -5.59
C LYS A 285 -8.67 31.74 -5.66
N GLY A 286 -8.26 32.40 -4.59
CA GLY A 286 -6.91 32.94 -4.47
C GLY A 286 -5.85 31.85 -4.23
N LEU A 287 -4.64 32.07 -4.77
CA LEU A 287 -3.43 31.36 -4.37
C LEU A 287 -2.65 32.26 -3.39
N SER A 288 -2.51 31.83 -2.14
CA SER A 288 -1.78 32.58 -1.10
C SER A 288 -0.50 31.86 -0.72
N THR A 289 0.61 32.58 -0.70
CA THR A 289 1.91 32.10 -0.22
C THR A 289 2.65 33.24 0.47
N ASN A 290 3.32 32.94 1.58
CA ASN A 290 4.24 33.87 2.23
C ASN A 290 5.65 33.81 1.59
N GLY A 291 5.91 32.79 0.79
CA GLY A 291 7.17 32.60 0.07
C GLY A 291 7.20 33.34 -1.27
N PRO A 292 8.34 33.29 -1.97
CA PRO A 292 8.45 33.87 -3.30
C PRO A 292 7.58 33.11 -4.31
N LEU A 293 6.94 33.86 -5.20
CA LEU A 293 6.38 33.35 -6.44
C LEU A 293 7.41 33.64 -7.56
N VAL A 294 7.97 32.59 -8.16
CA VAL A 294 8.86 32.72 -9.32
C VAL A 294 8.07 32.30 -10.56
N GLY A 295 7.98 33.20 -11.53
CA GLY A 295 7.31 32.96 -12.80
C GLY A 295 8.00 33.71 -13.93
N GLY A 296 7.69 33.35 -15.17
CA GLY A 296 8.12 34.09 -16.35
C GLY A 296 7.35 35.41 -16.47
N GLN A 297 6.31 35.42 -17.31
CA GLN A 297 5.41 36.57 -17.43
C GLN A 297 4.29 36.52 -16.39
N ILE A 298 4.02 37.65 -15.74
CA ILE A 298 2.86 37.83 -14.85
C ILE A 298 1.89 38.82 -15.51
N THR A 299 0.74 38.31 -15.93
CA THR A 299 -0.35 39.12 -16.49
C THR A 299 -1.49 39.19 -15.46
N SER A 300 -1.71 40.35 -14.85
CA SER A 300 -2.89 40.59 -14.02
C SER A 300 -4.03 41.12 -14.87
N LEU A 301 -5.22 40.54 -14.71
CA LEU A 301 -6.46 41.04 -15.35
C LEU A 301 -7.06 42.25 -14.62
N ALA A 302 -6.49 42.61 -13.46
CA ALA A 302 -6.94 43.73 -12.64
C ALA A 302 -5.72 44.46 -12.04
N THR A 303 -5.59 44.49 -10.72
CA THR A 303 -4.54 45.21 -10.01
C THR A 303 -3.40 44.30 -9.59
N ILE A 304 -2.22 44.89 -9.37
CA ILE A 304 -1.10 44.28 -8.64
C ILE A 304 -0.83 45.18 -7.44
N THR A 305 -1.05 44.65 -6.24
CA THR A 305 -0.81 45.38 -4.98
C THR A 305 0.44 44.84 -4.31
N ALA A 306 1.46 45.67 -4.17
CA ALA A 306 2.67 45.36 -3.40
C ALA A 306 2.64 46.14 -2.08
N THR A 307 2.62 45.44 -0.94
CA THR A 307 2.72 46.07 0.39
C THR A 307 4.14 46.57 0.70
N GLY A 308 5.14 45.95 0.06
CA GLY A 308 6.54 46.36 0.10
C GLY A 308 6.92 47.22 -1.11
N ARG A 309 8.01 46.83 -1.78
CA ARG A 309 8.52 47.52 -2.97
C ARG A 309 8.25 46.69 -4.22
N LEU A 310 7.87 47.36 -5.32
CA LEU A 310 8.00 46.81 -6.66
C LEU A 310 9.42 47.10 -7.15
N SER A 311 10.18 46.06 -7.47
CA SER A 311 11.57 46.17 -7.94
C SER A 311 11.69 45.51 -9.31
N THR A 312 12.33 46.19 -10.26
CA THR A 312 12.61 45.69 -11.61
C THR A 312 14.11 45.78 -11.89
N GLY A 313 14.67 44.81 -12.63
CA GLY A 313 16.08 44.84 -13.03
C GLY A 313 16.40 45.82 -14.17
N GLU A 314 15.36 46.30 -14.88
CA GLU A 314 15.51 47.17 -16.04
C GLU A 314 14.65 48.44 -15.88
N TYR A 315 13.37 48.40 -16.29
CA TYR A 315 12.46 49.56 -16.24
C TYR A 315 11.04 49.19 -15.79
N VAL A 316 10.33 50.15 -15.21
CA VAL A 316 8.86 50.09 -15.04
C VAL A 316 8.22 50.88 -16.19
N SER A 317 7.52 50.19 -17.07
CA SER A 317 6.75 50.84 -18.15
C SER A 317 5.37 51.25 -17.64
N ILE A 318 5.12 52.55 -17.54
CA ILE A 318 3.83 53.12 -17.15
C ILE A 318 3.00 53.39 -18.41
N GLY A 319 1.91 52.64 -18.58
CA GLY A 319 1.04 52.74 -19.76
C GLY A 319 0.03 53.91 -19.73
N GLY A 320 -0.25 54.47 -18.55
CA GLY A 320 -1.25 55.53 -18.38
C GLY A 320 -0.90 56.79 -19.18
N LEU A 321 -1.79 57.23 -20.06
CA LEU A 321 -1.69 58.51 -20.76
C LEU A 321 -2.50 59.58 -20.01
N ALA A 322 -1.86 60.70 -19.72
CA ALA A 322 -2.49 61.85 -19.08
C ALA A 322 -2.12 63.16 -19.78
N VAL A 323 -2.99 64.16 -19.67
CA VAL A 323 -2.78 65.50 -20.21
C VAL A 323 -2.39 66.42 -19.06
N GLU A 324 -1.28 67.13 -19.22
CA GLU A 324 -0.81 68.08 -18.21
C GLU A 324 -1.84 69.19 -17.96
N GLY A 325 -2.01 69.57 -16.70
CA GLY A 325 -2.96 70.61 -16.29
C GLY A 325 -4.42 70.13 -16.15
N THR A 326 -4.76 68.90 -16.55
CA THR A 326 -6.11 68.37 -16.35
C THR A 326 -6.29 67.75 -14.95
N ALA A 327 -7.54 67.69 -14.49
CA ALA A 327 -7.87 67.07 -13.21
C ALA A 327 -7.47 65.59 -13.15
N CYS A 328 -7.09 65.13 -11.97
CA CYS A 328 -6.81 63.74 -11.66
C CYS A 328 -7.41 63.37 -10.29
N GLY A 329 -7.92 62.14 -10.17
CA GLY A 329 -8.73 61.73 -9.02
C GLY A 329 -7.96 61.24 -7.80
N ASP A 330 -6.68 60.87 -7.96
CA ASP A 330 -5.88 60.23 -6.90
C ASP A 330 -4.40 60.62 -7.03
N HIS A 331 -3.83 61.15 -5.94
CA HIS A 331 -2.45 61.62 -5.87
C HIS A 331 -1.40 60.50 -5.88
N THR A 332 -1.82 59.24 -5.78
CA THR A 332 -0.93 58.06 -5.89
C THR A 332 -0.60 57.70 -7.34
N LEU A 333 -1.27 58.30 -8.31
CA LEU A 333 -1.14 57.94 -9.71
C LEU A 333 0.07 58.58 -10.38
N MET A 334 0.78 57.76 -11.14
CA MET A 334 1.82 58.16 -12.09
C MET A 334 1.36 57.82 -13.51
N ALA A 335 1.72 58.68 -14.46
CA ALA A 335 1.35 58.54 -15.87
C ALA A 335 2.46 59.12 -16.76
N LYS A 336 2.23 59.12 -18.07
CA LYS A 336 3.03 59.89 -19.04
C LYS A 336 2.11 60.70 -19.96
N ASN A 337 2.62 61.77 -20.54
CA ASN A 337 1.91 62.44 -21.64
C ASN A 337 2.18 61.75 -22.99
N ALA A 338 1.56 62.25 -24.06
CA ALA A 338 1.65 61.68 -25.41
C ALA A 338 3.09 61.62 -25.98
N ILE A 339 4.00 62.45 -25.46
CA ILE A 339 5.42 62.49 -25.88
C ILE A 339 6.35 61.78 -24.89
N GLY A 340 5.83 61.14 -23.85
CA GLY A 340 6.60 60.33 -22.90
C GLY A 340 7.12 61.05 -21.65
N VAL A 341 6.70 62.29 -21.39
CA VAL A 341 7.06 63.00 -20.15
C VAL A 341 6.31 62.39 -18.98
N ALA A 342 7.04 62.02 -17.92
CA ALA A 342 6.45 61.51 -16.69
C ALA A 342 5.59 62.57 -16.00
N LEU A 343 4.38 62.18 -15.64
CA LEU A 343 3.41 62.98 -14.90
C LEU A 343 3.09 62.30 -13.57
N SER A 344 2.85 63.09 -12.53
CA SER A 344 2.23 62.62 -11.31
C SER A 344 1.01 63.47 -10.96
N CYS A 345 0.02 62.83 -10.35
CA CYS A 345 -1.16 63.55 -9.89
C CYS A 345 -0.81 64.32 -8.61
N GLN A 346 -0.81 65.64 -8.70
CA GLN A 346 -0.41 66.53 -7.61
C GLN A 346 -1.53 67.53 -7.33
N SER A 347 -2.05 67.52 -6.09
CA SER A 347 -3.14 68.40 -5.67
C SER A 347 -4.36 68.34 -6.62
N GLY A 348 -4.67 67.14 -7.12
CA GLY A 348 -5.82 66.90 -8.01
C GLY A 348 -5.59 67.32 -9.47
N VAL A 349 -4.35 67.64 -9.88
CA VAL A 349 -4.00 68.00 -11.26
C VAL A 349 -2.77 67.23 -11.74
N TRP A 350 -2.75 66.79 -12.99
CA TRP A 350 -1.56 66.19 -13.60
C TRP A 350 -0.45 67.23 -13.80
N ARG A 351 0.71 66.96 -13.22
CA ARG A 351 1.90 67.83 -13.33
C ARG A 351 3.11 67.04 -13.77
N SER A 352 3.95 67.64 -14.60
CA SER A 352 5.28 67.12 -14.90
C SER A 352 6.24 67.31 -13.71
N GLY A 353 7.26 66.46 -13.61
CA GLY A 353 8.34 66.63 -12.63
C GLY A 353 9.12 67.92 -12.91
N GLY A 354 8.99 68.92 -12.04
CA GLY A 354 9.55 70.25 -12.20
C GLY A 354 11.06 70.30 -11.94
N GLY A 355 11.84 70.62 -12.97
CA GLY A 355 13.18 71.21 -12.84
C GLY A 355 13.10 72.69 -13.17
N SER A 356 13.94 73.51 -12.53
CA SER A 356 14.01 74.94 -12.87
C SER A 356 14.36 75.10 -14.35
N LYS A 357 13.58 75.90 -15.07
CA LYS A 357 13.93 76.28 -16.45
C LYS A 357 15.08 77.27 -16.38
N VAL A 358 16.27 76.86 -16.82
CA VAL A 358 17.47 77.72 -16.84
C VAL A 358 17.76 78.13 -18.28
N LEU A 359 17.90 79.44 -18.50
CA LEU A 359 18.52 79.97 -19.71
C LEU A 359 19.84 80.63 -19.33
N THR A 360 20.85 80.40 -20.16
CA THR A 360 22.13 81.12 -20.09
C THR A 360 22.46 81.68 -21.47
N GLY A 361 23.31 82.68 -21.51
CA GLY A 361 23.73 83.26 -22.78
C GLY A 361 24.61 84.47 -22.60
N PHE A 362 25.00 85.04 -23.74
CA PHE A 362 25.68 86.32 -23.81
C PHE A 362 24.69 87.42 -24.18
N ILE A 363 24.85 88.59 -23.57
CA ILE A 363 23.95 89.72 -23.76
C ILE A 363 24.74 91.02 -23.78
N SER A 364 24.40 91.91 -24.70
CA SER A 364 25.07 93.20 -24.83
C SER A 364 24.58 94.18 -23.76
N HIS A 365 25.37 95.22 -23.52
CA HIS A 365 24.98 96.33 -22.65
C HIS A 365 23.58 96.88 -23.03
N ASN A 366 22.77 97.18 -22.01
CA ASN A 366 21.42 97.73 -22.12
C ASN A 366 20.39 96.83 -22.82
N GLN A 367 20.62 95.52 -22.86
CA GLN A 367 19.63 94.54 -23.30
C GLN A 367 19.00 93.79 -22.12
N GLN A 368 17.78 93.31 -22.33
CA GLN A 368 17.00 92.62 -21.32
C GLN A 368 17.19 91.09 -21.42
N ILE A 369 17.51 90.43 -20.30
CA ILE A 369 17.62 88.97 -20.25
C ILE A 369 16.28 88.34 -20.65
N PRO A 370 16.25 87.41 -21.63
CA PRO A 370 15.01 86.76 -22.06
C PRO A 370 14.49 85.80 -20.99
N LEU A 371 13.17 85.65 -20.93
CA LEU A 371 12.53 84.64 -20.08
C LEU A 371 12.55 83.26 -20.76
N PRO A 372 12.75 82.16 -20.01
CA PRO A 372 12.46 80.82 -20.50
C PRO A 372 11.01 80.70 -21.00
N SER A 373 10.80 79.88 -22.03
CA SER A 373 9.48 79.71 -22.62
C SER A 373 8.45 79.26 -21.59
N GLY A 374 7.34 80.01 -21.49
CA GLY A 374 6.26 79.76 -20.54
C GLY A 374 6.56 80.20 -19.09
N SER A 375 7.62 80.96 -18.84
CA SER A 375 7.92 81.55 -17.52
C SER A 375 7.53 83.02 -17.47
N THR A 376 7.09 83.48 -16.31
CA THR A 376 6.85 84.90 -16.01
C THR A 376 7.99 85.47 -15.17
N ALA A 377 8.19 86.79 -15.19
CA ALA A 377 9.27 87.46 -14.46
C ALA A 377 9.32 87.09 -12.97
N GLY A 378 8.14 87.00 -12.32
CA GLY A 378 8.02 86.71 -10.89
C GLY A 378 8.35 85.27 -10.50
N GLN A 379 8.50 84.37 -11.47
CA GLN A 379 8.91 82.99 -11.23
C GLN A 379 10.43 82.80 -11.34
N CYS A 380 11.16 83.87 -11.68
CA CYS A 380 12.55 83.77 -12.10
C CYS A 380 13.50 84.58 -11.22
N THR A 381 14.72 84.07 -11.08
CA THR A 381 15.88 84.81 -10.56
C THR A 381 16.94 84.87 -11.64
N TRP A 382 17.72 85.96 -11.68
CA TRP A 382 18.75 86.14 -12.69
C TRP A 382 19.99 86.83 -12.13
N SER A 383 21.11 86.60 -12.81
CA SER A 383 22.37 87.29 -12.58
C SER A 383 23.06 87.57 -13.91
N ALA A 384 23.91 88.59 -13.90
CA ALA A 384 24.85 88.85 -14.97
C ALA A 384 26.27 88.80 -14.42
N SER A 385 27.21 88.38 -15.25
CA SER A 385 28.64 88.36 -14.96
C SER A 385 29.38 88.79 -16.20
N ASP A 386 30.56 89.37 -16.03
CA ASP A 386 31.32 89.82 -17.18
C ASP A 386 31.77 88.63 -18.04
N ALA A 387 31.70 88.78 -19.36
CA ALA A 387 32.05 87.72 -20.32
C ALA A 387 33.13 88.12 -21.30
N ALA A 388 33.39 89.42 -21.49
CA ALA A 388 34.41 89.90 -22.40
C ALA A 388 35.11 91.10 -21.77
N ASN A 389 36.43 91.03 -21.65
CA ASN A 389 37.25 92.14 -21.17
C ASN A 389 37.23 93.28 -22.22
N PRO A 390 36.45 94.36 -22.04
CA PRO A 390 36.24 95.35 -23.09
C PRO A 390 37.43 96.33 -23.21
N HIS A 391 38.50 96.12 -22.44
CA HIS A 391 39.58 97.08 -22.35
C HIS A 391 40.50 97.03 -23.59
N PRO A 392 40.76 98.17 -24.26
CA PRO A 392 41.47 98.20 -25.55
C PRO A 392 42.99 97.91 -25.48
N ALA A 393 43.60 97.73 -24.31
CA ALA A 393 45.02 97.33 -24.16
C ALA A 393 45.37 96.80 -22.75
N PRO A 394 46.29 95.84 -22.57
CA PRO A 394 46.80 95.46 -21.24
C PRO A 394 47.60 96.62 -20.63
N ARG A 395 47.25 97.08 -19.42
CA ARG A 395 48.06 98.05 -18.66
C ARG A 395 48.57 97.44 -17.34
N PRO A 396 49.86 97.62 -16.98
CA PRO A 396 50.45 96.99 -15.78
C PRO A 396 49.95 97.54 -14.44
N ASP A 397 49.27 98.69 -14.43
CA ASP A 397 48.86 99.46 -13.25
C ASP A 397 47.35 99.39 -12.95
N TYR A 398 46.62 98.51 -13.64
CA TYR A 398 45.17 98.46 -13.59
C TYR A 398 44.63 97.31 -12.72
N ALA A 399 43.84 97.68 -11.70
CA ALA A 399 43.03 96.79 -10.87
C ALA A 399 41.52 97.16 -10.94
N GLY A 400 41.08 97.80 -12.02
CA GLY A 400 39.65 98.07 -12.24
C GLY A 400 38.97 96.79 -12.73
N GLY A 401 38.12 96.21 -11.89
CA GLY A 401 37.39 95.00 -12.25
C GLY A 401 36.38 95.27 -13.37
N ASN A 402 36.18 94.29 -14.25
CA ASN A 402 35.03 94.30 -15.14
C ASN A 402 33.73 94.38 -14.30
N TYR A 403 32.73 95.09 -14.83
CA TYR A 403 31.49 95.36 -14.12
C TYR A 403 30.31 94.82 -14.92
N ALA A 404 29.62 93.86 -14.31
CA ALA A 404 28.41 93.27 -14.85
C ALA A 404 27.35 93.17 -13.75
N TYR A 405 26.16 93.67 -14.05
CA TYR A 405 24.99 93.62 -13.17
C TYR A 405 23.71 93.58 -14.00
N ALA A 406 22.67 92.95 -13.49
CA ALA A 406 21.34 92.94 -14.09
C ALA A 406 20.33 93.50 -13.07
N ASP A 407 19.53 94.47 -13.50
CA ASP A 407 18.56 95.15 -12.62
C ASP A 407 17.26 94.34 -12.40
N SER A 408 16.33 94.91 -11.65
CA SER A 408 15.01 94.32 -11.38
C SER A 408 14.13 94.15 -12.63
N ASN A 409 14.45 94.83 -13.72
CA ASN A 409 13.80 94.69 -15.02
C ASN A 409 14.56 93.75 -15.96
N ARG A 410 15.58 93.03 -15.46
CA ARG A 410 16.47 92.15 -16.24
C ARG A 410 17.36 92.88 -17.24
N VAL A 411 17.46 94.20 -17.19
CA VAL A 411 18.33 94.96 -18.09
C VAL A 411 19.76 94.84 -17.60
N VAL A 412 20.66 94.45 -18.49
CA VAL A 412 22.06 94.16 -18.14
C VAL A 412 22.95 95.36 -18.43
N THR A 413 23.77 95.71 -17.45
CA THR A 413 24.85 96.68 -17.57
C THR A 413 26.15 95.92 -17.73
N CYS A 414 26.77 96.01 -18.92
CA CYS A 414 28.10 95.49 -19.23
C CYS A 414 29.09 96.63 -19.42
N GLY A 415 30.28 96.50 -18.86
CA GLY A 415 31.35 97.47 -19.02
C GLY A 415 32.47 97.25 -18.01
N PHE A 416 33.27 98.30 -17.80
CA PHE A 416 34.37 98.31 -16.85
C PHE A 416 34.51 99.70 -16.23
N TYR A 417 35.24 99.80 -15.11
CA TYR A 417 35.54 101.09 -14.48
C TYR A 417 36.96 101.54 -14.81
N ASP A 418 37.12 102.71 -15.40
CA ASP A 418 38.42 103.35 -15.64
C ASP A 418 38.52 104.65 -14.83
N TYR A 419 39.51 104.74 -13.93
CA TYR A 419 39.68 105.83 -12.95
C TYR A 419 38.37 106.29 -12.27
N GLY A 420 37.54 105.33 -11.85
CA GLY A 420 36.26 105.60 -11.17
C GLY A 420 35.09 105.98 -12.10
N THR A 421 35.34 106.09 -13.41
CA THR A 421 34.30 106.34 -14.43
C THR A 421 33.88 105.01 -15.05
N PHE A 422 32.58 104.73 -15.09
CA PHE A 422 32.05 103.54 -15.77
C PHE A 422 32.03 103.77 -17.29
N ILE A 423 32.65 102.86 -18.04
CA ILE A 423 32.61 102.83 -19.50
C ILE A 423 31.71 101.67 -19.92
N ALA A 424 30.56 102.01 -20.49
CA ALA A 424 29.61 101.05 -21.05
C ALA A 424 30.17 100.39 -22.31
N GLY A 425 30.07 99.07 -22.40
CA GLY A 425 30.52 98.33 -23.57
C GLY A 425 30.80 96.86 -23.27
N GLY A 426 31.10 96.09 -24.31
CA GLY A 426 31.35 94.65 -24.19
C GLY A 426 30.08 93.82 -24.04
N VAL A 427 30.26 92.60 -23.55
CA VAL A 427 29.25 91.55 -23.49
C VAL A 427 29.28 90.92 -22.10
N CYS A 428 28.12 90.76 -21.49
CA CYS A 428 27.97 90.00 -20.25
C CYS A 428 27.51 88.58 -20.56
N SER A 429 27.83 87.65 -19.68
CA SER A 429 27.09 86.41 -19.53
C SER A 429 25.90 86.62 -18.60
N TYR A 430 24.82 85.90 -18.81
CA TYR A 430 23.71 85.85 -17.88
C TYR A 430 23.31 84.41 -17.57
N VAL A 431 22.71 84.25 -16.39
CA VAL A 431 21.94 83.06 -16.01
C VAL A 431 20.59 83.54 -15.52
N ILE A 432 19.50 82.96 -16.01
CA ILE A 432 18.15 83.12 -15.48
C ILE A 432 17.55 81.75 -15.20
N ALA A 433 17.05 81.55 -13.98
CA ALA A 433 16.44 80.31 -13.53
C ALA A 433 15.01 80.58 -13.07
N CYS A 434 14.05 79.81 -13.56
CA CYS A 434 12.63 79.96 -13.22
C CYS A 434 12.05 78.67 -12.64
N ASN A 435 11.23 78.79 -11.61
CA ASN A 435 10.52 77.67 -10.98
C ASN A 435 9.22 77.30 -11.69
#